data_AF-A0A239CNW5-F1
#
_entry.id   AF-A0A239CNW5-F1
#
_cell.length_a   1.000
_cell.length_b   1.000
_cell.length_c   1.000
_cell.angle_alpha   90.00
_cell.angle_beta   90.00
_cell.angle_gamma   90.00
#
_symmetry.space_group_name_H-M   'P 1'
#
loop_
_entity.id
_entity.type
_entity.pdbx_description
1 polymer ?
#
loop_
_entity_poly.entity_id
_entity_poly.type
_entity_poly.pdbx_seq_one_letter_code
_entity_poly.pdbx_strand_id
1 'polypeptide(L)'
;MLMVFELSMPHVGSWNGKWTGEDNYYAKVFNFKQRYGTSKNARELFDKILSNGSYCYSFGDGWGMSISVRQIDSKEATKLRKKTKGFCGYDWAIESILQHQKITTK
;
A
#
# COMPACT_ATOMS: atom_id res chain seq x y z
N MET A 1 10.21 8.33 9.77
CA MET A 1 8.90 8.32 9.11
C MET A 1 8.72 6.93 8.54
N LEU A 2 7.88 6.13 9.21
CA LEU A 2 7.49 4.82 8.73
C LEU A 2 6.04 4.93 8.27
N MET A 3 5.75 4.24 7.20
CA MET A 3 4.42 4.18 6.63
C MET A 3 4.12 2.73 6.30
N VAL A 4 2.86 2.35 6.42
CA VAL A 4 2.39 1.04 6.01
C VAL A 4 1.45 1.22 4.83
N PHE A 5 1.65 0.37 3.84
CA PHE A 5 0.73 0.16 2.76
C PHE A 5 -0.07 -1.09 3.10
N GLU A 6 -1.39 -0.98 3.17
CA GLU A 6 -2.32 -2.07 3.43
C GLU A 6 -3.06 -2.38 2.15
N LEU A 7 -2.98 -3.62 1.69
CA LEU A 7 -3.65 -4.07 0.49
C LEU A 7 -5.01 -4.66 0.85
N SER A 8 -6.05 -4.18 0.18
CA SER A 8 -7.41 -4.69 0.23
C SER A 8 -7.94 -4.82 -1.20
N MET A 9 -8.78 -5.82 -1.49
CA MET A 9 -9.48 -5.89 -2.78
C MET A 9 -10.98 -5.87 -2.56
N PRO A 10 -11.60 -4.67 -2.59
CA PRO A 10 -13.04 -4.53 -2.36
C PRO A 10 -13.89 -4.94 -3.58
N HIS A 11 -13.33 -5.02 -4.79
CA HIS A 11 -14.05 -5.43 -6.00
C HIS A 11 -13.49 -6.76 -6.51
N VAL A 12 -14.05 -7.86 -6.01
CA VAL A 12 -13.70 -9.20 -6.46
C VAL A 12 -14.66 -9.62 -7.57
N GLY A 13 -14.20 -9.59 -8.81
CA GLY A 13 -14.95 -10.07 -9.99
C GLY A 13 -15.01 -11.60 -10.12
N SER A 14 -14.99 -12.33 -9.00
CA SER A 14 -15.03 -13.80 -9.01
C SER A 14 -16.46 -14.30 -8.85
N TRP A 15 -16.82 -15.33 -9.62
CA TRP A 15 -18.08 -16.10 -9.52
C TRP A 15 -18.36 -16.65 -8.09
N ASN A 16 -17.35 -16.61 -7.21
CA ASN A 16 -17.38 -17.09 -5.81
C ASN A 16 -17.31 -15.97 -4.75
N GLY A 17 -17.32 -14.69 -5.14
CA GLY A 17 -17.48 -13.54 -4.23
C GLY A 17 -16.32 -13.25 -3.24
N LYS A 18 -15.19 -13.97 -3.31
CA LYS A 18 -14.02 -13.76 -2.45
C LYS A 18 -12.71 -13.85 -3.22
N TRP A 19 -11.75 -12.98 -2.90
CA TRP A 19 -10.40 -13.10 -3.44
C TRP A 19 -9.62 -14.11 -2.60
N THR A 20 -8.86 -14.99 -3.27
CA THR A 20 -7.94 -15.94 -2.66
C THR A 20 -6.97 -15.22 -1.70
N GLY A 21 -7.24 -15.32 -0.41
CA GLY A 21 -6.44 -14.71 0.66
C GLY A 21 -7.09 -13.53 1.38
N GLU A 22 -8.37 -13.23 1.17
CA GLU A 22 -9.12 -12.18 1.91
C GLU A 22 -9.02 -12.30 3.44
N ASP A 23 -8.93 -13.53 3.98
CA ASP A 23 -8.71 -13.78 5.41
C ASP A 23 -7.31 -13.38 5.89
N ASN A 24 -6.35 -13.20 4.97
CA ASN A 24 -4.99 -12.83 5.31
C ASN A 24 -4.80 -11.32 5.26
N TYR A 25 -4.07 -10.82 6.26
CA TYR A 25 -3.71 -9.42 6.31
C TYR A 25 -2.45 -9.17 5.47
N TYR A 26 -2.59 -8.39 4.39
CA TYR A 26 -1.49 -8.02 3.51
C TYR A 26 -1.08 -6.57 3.75
N ALA A 27 0.10 -6.39 4.31
CA ALA A 27 0.66 -5.09 4.58
C ALA A 27 2.15 -5.06 4.35
N LYS A 28 2.65 -3.94 3.82
CA LYS A 28 4.08 -3.69 3.65
C LYS A 28 4.48 -2.42 4.36
N VAL A 29 5.40 -2.58 5.32
CA VAL A 29 6.01 -1.44 6.02
C VAL A 29 7.12 -0.88 5.17
N PHE A 30 7.03 0.40 4.86
CA PHE A 30 8.00 1.14 4.07
C PHE A 30 8.71 2.20 4.91
N ASN A 31 10.04 2.23 4.79
CA ASN A 31 10.87 3.20 5.48
C ASN A 31 11.19 4.38 4.58
N PHE A 32 10.34 5.42 4.66
CA PHE A 32 10.43 6.57 3.78
C PHE A 32 11.74 7.35 3.99
N LYS A 33 12.19 7.46 5.25
CA LYS A 33 13.44 8.15 5.61
C LYS A 33 14.66 7.45 5.01
N GLN A 34 14.65 6.12 4.92
CA GLN A 34 15.77 5.36 4.37
C GLN A 34 15.92 5.55 2.87
N ARG A 35 14.82 5.71 2.13
CA ARG A 35 14.85 5.86 0.67
C ARG A 35 15.04 7.30 0.20
N TYR A 36 14.29 8.25 0.78
CA TYR A 36 14.26 9.64 0.33
C TYR A 36 15.02 10.60 1.26
N GLY A 37 15.54 10.11 2.38
CA GLY A 37 16.27 10.92 3.36
C GLY A 37 15.37 11.78 4.25
N THR A 38 15.94 12.87 4.76
CA THR A 38 15.28 13.85 5.64
C THR A 38 15.10 15.23 4.99
N SER A 39 15.16 15.29 3.66
CA SER A 39 14.97 16.55 2.94
C SER A 39 13.55 17.09 3.11
N LYS A 40 13.38 18.41 2.94
CA LYS A 40 12.06 19.06 3.00
C LYS A 40 11.11 18.49 1.94
N ASN A 41 11.60 18.27 0.72
CA ASN A 41 10.85 17.66 -0.38
C ASN A 41 10.35 16.24 -0.06
N ALA A 42 11.15 15.42 0.64
CA ALA A 42 10.72 14.10 1.08
C ALA A 42 9.56 14.20 2.09
N ARG A 43 9.62 15.16 3.00
CA ARG A 43 8.55 15.39 3.98
C ARG A 43 7.25 15.84 3.31
N GLU A 44 7.34 16.70 2.30
CA GLU A 44 6.19 17.11 1.49
C GLU A 44 5.60 15.95 0.68
N LEU A 45 6.44 15.10 0.08
CA LEU A 45 5.97 13.91 -0.64
C LEU A 45 5.26 12.93 0.30
N PHE A 46 5.83 12.72 1.50
CA PHE A 46 5.23 11.89 2.54
C PHE A 46 3.85 12.41 2.95
N ASP A 47 3.75 13.72 3.20
CA ASP A 47 2.51 14.38 3.57
C ASP A 47 1.46 14.29 2.45
N LYS A 48 1.86 14.48 1.18
CA LYS A 48 0.96 14.30 0.01
C LYS A 48 0.40 12.89 -0.07
N ILE A 49 1.24 11.87 0.13
CA ILE A 49 0.79 10.47 0.06
C ILE A 49 -0.18 10.16 1.21
N LEU A 50 0.12 10.66 2.40
CA LEU A 50 -0.76 10.55 3.57
C LEU A 50 -2.08 11.29 3.40
N SER A 51 -2.04 12.48 2.80
CA SER A 51 -3.21 13.32 2.53
C SER A 51 -4.18 12.62 1.57
N ASN A 52 -3.68 11.90 0.57
CA ASN A 52 -4.51 11.03 -0.25
C ASN A 52 -5.08 9.85 0.56
N GLY A 53 -4.25 9.25 1.43
CA GLY A 53 -4.63 8.24 2.42
C GLY A 53 -5.00 6.86 1.86
N SER A 54 -5.55 6.79 0.65
CA SER A 54 -5.87 5.53 -0.02
C SER A 54 -5.81 5.67 -1.54
N TYR A 55 -5.44 4.59 -2.21
CA TYR A 55 -5.29 4.52 -3.65
C TYR A 55 -6.08 3.32 -4.17
N CYS A 56 -7.04 3.56 -5.05
CA CYS A 56 -7.80 2.51 -5.70
C CYS A 56 -7.33 2.34 -7.15
N TYR A 57 -7.36 1.10 -7.62
CA TYR A 57 -7.02 0.75 -8.99
C TYR A 57 -7.96 -0.35 -9.48
N SER A 58 -8.60 -0.10 -10.62
CA SER A 58 -9.41 -1.08 -11.32
C SER A 58 -8.56 -1.71 -12.42
N PHE A 59 -8.51 -3.04 -12.46
CA PHE A 59 -7.86 -3.79 -13.52
C PHE A 59 -8.70 -3.82 -14.80
N GLY A 60 -9.95 -3.34 -14.78
CA GLY A 60 -10.85 -3.34 -15.93
C GLY A 60 -11.62 -4.66 -16.10
N ASP A 61 -11.05 -5.79 -15.68
CA ASP A 61 -11.68 -7.12 -15.77
C ASP A 61 -12.68 -7.42 -14.64
N GLY A 62 -13.25 -6.40 -14.00
CA GLY A 62 -14.11 -6.54 -12.81
C GLY A 62 -13.35 -6.75 -11.50
N TRP A 63 -12.02 -6.74 -11.54
CA TRP A 63 -11.15 -6.79 -10.37
C TRP A 63 -10.65 -5.40 -10.00
N GLY A 64 -10.60 -5.10 -8.71
CA GLY A 64 -10.05 -3.85 -8.20
C GLY A 64 -9.27 -4.02 -6.91
N MET A 65 -8.12 -3.36 -6.81
CA MET A 65 -7.35 -3.27 -5.59
C MET A 65 -7.43 -1.88 -4.97
N SER A 66 -7.38 -1.84 -3.65
CA SER A 66 -7.30 -0.65 -2.83
C SER A 66 -6.10 -0.77 -1.92
N ILE A 67 -5.24 0.24 -1.94
CA ILE A 67 -4.06 0.33 -1.11
C ILE A 67 -4.25 1.52 -0.16
N SER A 68 -4.48 1.23 1.10
CA SER A 68 -4.55 2.26 2.15
C SER A 68 -3.15 2.56 2.67
N VAL A 69 -2.88 3.83 2.94
CA VAL A 69 -1.59 4.31 3.43
C VAL A 69 -1.78 5.04 4.74
N ARG A 70 -1.05 4.61 5.76
CA ARG A 70 -1.03 5.32 7.04
C ARG A 70 0.37 5.40 7.63
N GLN A 71 0.58 6.45 8.41
CA GLN A 71 1.79 6.61 9.19
C GLN A 71 1.72 5.70 10.41
N ILE A 72 2.83 5.04 10.71
CA ILE A 72 2.94 4.15 11.86
C ILE A 72 4.25 4.40 12.61
N ASP A 73 4.26 3.99 13.87
CA ASP A 73 5.47 3.98 14.68
C ASP A 73 6.28 2.69 14.50
N SER A 74 7.53 2.72 14.97
CA SER A 74 8.44 1.57 14.92
C SER A 74 7.90 0.34 15.68
N LYS A 75 7.18 0.57 16.79
CA LYS A 75 6.53 -0.51 17.56
C LYS A 75 5.41 -1.17 16.77
N GLU A 76 4.57 -0.37 16.11
CA GLU A 76 3.48 -0.88 15.27
C GLU A 76 4.02 -1.58 14.02
N ALA A 77 5.07 -1.04 13.41
CA ALA A 77 5.75 -1.65 12.28
C ALA A 77 6.22 -3.08 12.59
N THR A 78 6.81 -3.31 13.76
CA THR A 78 7.23 -4.65 14.17
C THR A 78 6.05 -5.60 14.36
N LYS A 79 4.93 -5.12 14.93
CA LYS A 79 3.69 -5.93 15.05
C LYS A 79 3.12 -6.28 13.68
N LEU A 80 3.01 -5.29 12.79
CA LEU A 80 2.49 -5.44 11.43
C LEU A 80 3.34 -6.39 10.60
N ARG A 81 4.66 -6.29 10.69
CA ARG A 81 5.60 -7.21 10.02
C ARG A 81 5.45 -8.66 10.46
N LYS A 82 4.99 -8.90 11.70
CA LYS A 82 4.69 -10.26 12.19
C LYS A 82 3.32 -10.77 11.74
N LYS A 83 2.34 -9.88 11.60
CA LYS A 83 0.96 -10.22 11.20
C LYS A 83 0.81 -10.37 9.70
N THR A 84 1.57 -9.60 8.93
CA THR A 84 1.46 -9.58 7.47
C THR A 84 1.93 -10.88 6.84
N LYS A 85 1.20 -11.33 5.82
CA LYS A 85 1.62 -12.42 4.93
C LYS A 85 2.43 -11.94 3.71
N GLY A 86 2.81 -10.65 3.72
CA GLY A 86 3.54 -10.00 2.62
C GLY A 86 2.63 -9.08 1.80
N PHE A 87 2.97 -8.91 0.53
CA PHE A 87 2.25 -8.01 -0.39
C PHE A 87 1.91 -8.68 -1.73
N CYS A 88 1.83 -10.02 -1.75
CA CYS A 88 1.38 -10.86 -2.88
C CYS A 88 1.95 -10.51 -4.27
N GLY A 89 3.16 -9.94 -4.36
CA GLY A 89 3.77 -9.52 -5.63
C GLY A 89 3.26 -8.19 -6.20
N TYR A 90 2.40 -7.47 -5.49
CA TYR A 90 1.93 -6.12 -5.83
C TYR A 90 2.92 -5.03 -5.39
N ASP A 91 4.19 -5.37 -5.21
CA ASP A 91 5.25 -4.44 -4.84
C ASP A 91 5.39 -3.30 -5.87
N TRP A 92 5.14 -3.61 -7.15
CA TRP A 92 5.11 -2.64 -8.24
C TRP A 92 4.06 -1.55 -8.02
N ALA A 93 2.94 -1.85 -7.36
CA ALA A 93 1.89 -0.87 -7.10
C ALA A 93 2.32 0.16 -6.05
N ILE A 94 3.07 -0.28 -5.02
CA ILE A 94 3.68 0.62 -4.04
C ILE A 94 4.70 1.53 -4.74
N GLU A 95 5.55 0.98 -5.61
CA GLU A 95 6.51 1.77 -6.39
C GLU A 95 5.80 2.81 -7.28
N SER A 96 4.71 2.44 -7.95
CA SER A 96 3.90 3.39 -8.73
C SER A 96 3.29 4.49 -7.86
N ILE A 97 2.77 4.17 -6.66
CA ILE A 97 2.27 5.20 -5.72
C ILE A 97 3.40 6.15 -5.29
N LEU A 98 4.58 5.61 -4.99
CA LEU A 98 5.72 6.41 -4.56
C LEU A 98 6.24 7.34 -5.67
N GLN A 99 6.18 6.92 -6.94
CA GLN A 99 6.68 7.69 -8.07
C GLN A 99 5.64 8.63 -8.68
N HIS A 100 4.40 8.16 -8.83
CA HIS A 100 3.36 8.84 -9.59
C HIS A 100 2.18 9.30 -8.74
N GLN A 101 2.14 8.94 -7.45
CA GLN A 101 0.99 9.20 -6.57
C GLN A 101 -0.32 8.61 -7.15
N LYS A 102 -0.19 7.56 -7.94
CA LYS A 102 -1.30 6.78 -8.49
C LYS A 102 -0.80 5.38 -8.77
N ILE A 103 -1.70 4.42 -8.68
CA ILE A 103 -1.41 3.08 -9.14
C ILE A 103 -1.55 3.10 -10.67
N THR A 104 -0.51 2.68 -11.37
CA THR A 104 -0.52 2.53 -12.82
C THR A 104 0.35 1.31 -13.14
N THR A 105 -0.23 0.38 -13.89
CA THR A 105 0.53 -0.65 -14.61
C THR A 105 1.13 0.00 -15.86
N LYS A 106 2.42 -0.21 -16.09
CA LYS A 106 3.09 0.25 -17.31
C LYS A 106 2.68 -0.59 -18.51
#